data_AF-A0ABC8SZ76-F1
#
_entry.id   AF-A0ABC8SZ76-F1
#
_cell.length_a   1.000
_cell.length_b   1.000
_cell.length_c   1.000
_cell.angle_alpha   90.00
_cell.angle_beta   90.00
_cell.angle_gamma   90.00
#
_symmetry.space_group_name_H-M   'P 1'
#
loop_
_entity.id
_entity.type
_entity.pdbx_description
1 polymer ?
#
loop_
_entity_poly.entity_id
_entity_poly.type
_entity_poly.pdbx_seq_one_letter_code
_entity_poly.pdbx_strand_id
1 'polypeptide(L)' 'MRPILMKGHERPLTFLKYNRDGDLLFSCAKDHTPTVWFADNGERLGTYRGHNGAVWCCDVS' A
#
# COMPACT_ATOMS: atom_id res chain seq x y z
N MET A 1 -1.68 5.34 21.63
CA MET A 1 -1.33 5.20 20.20
C MET A 1 -2.31 6.04 19.39
N ARG A 2 -1.84 6.88 18.46
CA ARG A 2 -2.72 7.67 17.56
C ARG A 2 -2.69 7.02 16.17
N PRO A 3 -3.82 6.51 15.65
CA PRO A 3 -3.84 5.90 14.32
C PRO A 3 -3.69 6.97 13.22
N ILE A 4 -3.04 6.60 12.12
CA ILE A 4 -2.94 7.42 10.91
C ILE A 4 -3.90 6.85 9.86
N LEU A 5 -4.75 7.69 9.28
CA LEU A 5 -5.67 7.30 8.22
C LEU A 5 -5.07 7.60 6.84
N MET A 6 -4.62 6.56 6.15
CA MET A 6 -4.06 6.66 4.80
C MET A 6 -5.15 6.47 3.75
N LYS A 7 -5.55 7.55 3.07
CA LYS A 7 -6.58 7.53 2.01
C LYS A 7 -5.93 7.38 0.64
N GLY A 8 -5.79 6.15 0.16
CA GLY A 8 -5.24 5.87 -1.17
C GLY A 8 -6.04 4.90 -2.02
N HIS A 9 -6.87 4.07 -1.39
CA HIS A 9 -7.60 3.01 -2.07
C HIS A 9 -9.10 3.26 -2.10
N GLU A 10 -9.72 3.01 -3.25
CA GLU A 10 -11.16 3.20 -3.47
C GLU A 10 -11.96 1.91 -3.29
N ARG A 11 -11.26 0.78 -3.15
CA ARG A 11 -11.84 -0.55 -2.98
C ARG A 11 -11.21 -1.28 -1.80
N PRO A 12 -11.82 -2.38 -1.32
CA PRO A 12 -11.29 -3.13 -0.19
C PRO A 12 -9.82 -3.52 -0.39
N LEU A 13 -9.04 -3.29 0.67
CA LEU A 13 -7.67 -3.79 0.76
C LEU A 13 -7.68 -5.32 0.70
N THR A 14 -6.65 -5.85 0.08
CA THR A 14 -6.43 -7.30 -0.08
C THR A 14 -5.19 -7.75 0.68
N PHE A 15 -4.16 -6.91 0.75
CA PHE A 15 -2.88 -7.25 1.37
C PHE A 15 -2.12 -6.01 1.82
N LEU A 16 -1.29 -6.18 2.85
CA LEU A 16 -0.36 -5.18 3.39
C LEU A 16 0.99 -5.84 3.67
N LYS A 17 2.09 -5.16 3.39
CA LYS A 17 3.44 -5.65 3.66
C LYS A 17 4.41 -4.52 3.98
N TYR A 18 5.18 -4.67 5.05
CA TYR A 18 6.35 -3.82 5.30
C TYR A 18 7.56 -4.32 4.53
N ASN A 19 8.47 -3.41 4.17
CA ASN A 19 9.81 -3.81 3.76
C ASN A 19 10.65 -4.30 4.95
N ARG A 20 11.86 -4.77 4.65
CA ARG A 20 12.78 -5.32 5.66
C ARG A 20 13.22 -4.28 6.69
N ASP A 21 13.38 -3.03 6.29
CA ASP A 21 13.84 -1.94 7.14
C ASP A 21 12.70 -1.30 7.95
N GLY A 22 11.44 -1.55 7.56
CA GLY A 22 10.24 -1.12 8.28
C GLY A 22 9.84 0.35 8.05
N ASP A 23 10.55 1.08 7.20
CA ASP A 23 10.28 2.47 6.83
C ASP A 23 9.22 2.60 5.74
N LEU A 24 8.97 1.53 4.96
CA LEU A 24 7.98 1.52 3.89
C LEU A 24 6.88 0.50 4.13
N LEU A 25 5.65 0.92 3.86
CA LEU A 25 4.45 0.09 3.86
C LEU A 25 3.88 0.00 2.44
N PHE A 26 3.67 -1.22 1.97
CA PHE A 26 3.04 -1.54 0.70
C PHE A 26 1.60 -1.98 0.95
N SER A 27 0.67 -1.41 0.19
CA SER A 27 -0.75 -1.76 0.25
C SER A 27 -1.28 -2.19 -1.11
N CYS A 28 -2.02 -3.29 -1.11
CA CYS A 28 -2.75 -3.80 -2.27
C CYS A 28 -4.26 -3.74 -2.04
N ALA A 29 -5.00 -3.53 -3.12
CA ALA A 29 -6.44 -3.50 -3.09
C ALA A 29 -7.07 -3.97 -4.40
N LYS A 30 -8.40 -4.06 -4.39
CA LYS A 30 -9.19 -4.40 -5.58
C LYS A 30 -9.34 -3.24 -6.58
N ASP A 31 -8.69 -2.10 -6.36
CA ASP A 31 -8.69 -0.91 -7.24
C ASP A 31 -7.56 -0.89 -8.27
N HIS A 32 -6.77 -1.97 -8.34
CA HIS A 32 -5.75 -2.21 -9.37
C HIS A 32 -4.52 -1.31 -9.23
N THR A 33 -4.42 -0.52 -8.14
CA THR A 33 -3.32 0.43 -7.94
C THR A 33 -2.67 0.20 -6.58
N PRO A 34 -1.71 -0.74 -6.47
CA PRO A 34 -0.90 -0.89 -5.28
C PRO A 34 -0.19 0.43 -4.94
N THR A 35 -0.11 0.76 -3.66
CA THR A 35 0.43 2.05 -3.18
C THR A 35 1.52 1.82 -2.15
N VAL A 36 2.53 2.69 -2.14
CA VAL A 36 3.61 2.69 -1.15
C VAL A 36 3.49 3.92 -0.28
N TRP A 37 3.72 3.72 1.01
CA TRP A 37 3.62 4.73 2.06
C TRP A 37 4.87 4.72 2.90
N PHE A 38 5.24 5.88 3.42
CA PHE A 38 6.16 5.96 4.53
C PHE A 38 5.45 5.53 5.82
N ALA A 39 6.07 4.63 6.57
CA ALA A 39 5.50 4.02 7.77
C ALA A 39 5.42 4.98 8.96
N ASP A 40 6.29 5.98 9.01
CA ASP A 40 6.46 6.92 10.11
C ASP A 40 5.36 8.00 10.13
N ASN A 41 5.01 8.53 8.96
CA ASN A 41 4.13 9.68 8.80
C ASN A 41 2.86 9.38 7.97
N GLY A 42 2.80 8.23 7.29
CA GLY A 42 1.69 7.84 6.43
C GLY A 42 1.61 8.62 5.11
N GLU A 43 2.67 9.34 4.74
CA GLU A 43 2.77 10.03 3.46
C GLU A 43 2.90 9.01 2.32
N ARG A 44 2.25 9.32 1.20
CA ARG A 44 2.26 8.46 0.03
C ARG A 44 3.54 8.68 -0.76
N LEU A 45 4.40 7.67 -0.82
CA LEU A 45 5.60 7.72 -1.67
C LEU A 45 5.21 7.62 -3.16
N GLY A 46 4.24 6.76 -3.50
CA GLY A 46 3.83 6.58 -4.88
C GLY A 46 2.81 5.47 -5.10
N THR A 47 2.36 5.34 -6.35
CA THR A 47 1.38 4.32 -6.79
C THR A 47 1.92 3.55 -7.98
N TYR A 48 1.76 2.22 -7.96
CA TYR A 48 2.09 1.36 -9.09
C TYR A 48 0.91 1.23 -10.03
N ARG A 49 1.08 1.71 -11.27
CA ARG A 49 0.08 1.64 -12.33
C ARG A 49 0.50 0.59 -13.36
N GLY A 50 -0.47 -0.16 -13.87
CA GLY A 50 -0.24 -1.17 -14.91
C GLY A 50 -1.12 -2.42 -14.76
N HIS A 51 -1.63 -2.69 -13.57
CA HIS A 51 -2.61 -3.75 -13.38
C HIS A 51 -3.98 -3.31 -13.91
N ASN A 52 -4.65 -4.19 -14.65
CA ASN A 52 -6.02 -4.01 -15.13
C ASN A 52 -7.06 -4.74 -14.25
N GLY A 53 -6.64 -5.21 -13.08
CA GLY A 53 -7.38 -6.18 -12.27
C GLY A 53 -6.92 -6.18 -10.81
N ALA A 54 -7.72 -6.80 -9.93
CA ALA A 54 -7.51 -6.73 -8.49
C ALA A 54 -6.13 -7.28 -8.12
N VAL A 55 -5.37 -6.54 -7.32
CA VAL A 55 -4.08 -7.01 -6.84
C VAL A 55 -4.31 -7.70 -5.52
N TRP A 56 -4.01 -8.99 -5.45
CA TRP A 56 -4.31 -9.82 -4.27
C TRP A 56 -3.18 -9.91 -3.27
N CYS A 57 -1.93 -9.79 -3.73
CA CYS A 57 -0.74 -9.88 -2.91
C CYS A 57 0.38 -9.07 -3.57
N CYS A 58 1.31 -8.59 -2.75
CA CYS A 58 2.57 -8.06 -3.21
C CYS A 58 3.69 -8.59 -2.31
N ASP A 59 4.89 -8.62 -2.88
CA ASP A 59 6.11 -8.93 -2.15
C ASP A 59 7.14 -7.82 -2.37
N VAL A 60 7.98 -7.62 -1.37
CA VAL A 60 9.13 -6.71 -1.40
C VAL A 60 10.33 -7.47 -0.84
N SER A 61 11.42 -7.46 -1.61
CA SER A 61 12.68 -8.14 -1.29
C SER A 61 13.44 -7.47 -0.16
#